data_AF-A0A7W0PSS7-F1
#
_entry.id   AF-A0A7W0PSS7-F1
#
_cell.length_a   1.000
_cell.length_b   1.000
_cell.length_c   1.000
_cell.angle_alpha   90.00
_cell.angle_beta   90.00
_cell.angle_gamma   90.00
#
_symmetry.space_group_name_H-M   'P 1'
#
loop_
_entity.id
_entity.type
_entity.pdbx_description
1 polymer ?
#
loop_
_entity_poly.entity_id
_entity_poly.type
_entity_poly.pdbx_seq_one_letter_code
_entity_poly.pdbx_strand_id
1 'polypeptide(L)'
;MAADPPAREGDLRSRSVPPLETARLVGFAVRAGVILCVGAAALAGVIKLDDTLGVYDSAADRNASIGFRERAHPQPVVAGSGKVLEDARLWMPEDAAYRVVRGRRYAETGYSYWAQYFLNGFLLPRRQTTSEEARWVFCFGCGAATLGRLRVFSGEGDGLVFGKVRS
;
A
#
# COMPACT_ATOMS: atom_id res chain seq x y z
N MET A 1 -43.73 -31.43 41.82
CA MET A 1 -43.73 -32.87 41.52
C MET A 1 -44.49 -33.08 40.22
N ALA A 2 -43.76 -33.21 39.12
CA ALA A 2 -44.25 -33.72 37.85
C ALA A 2 -43.18 -34.72 37.38
N ALA A 3 -43.57 -35.96 37.14
CA ALA A 3 -42.67 -37.03 36.76
C ALA A 3 -42.33 -36.90 35.27
N ASP A 4 -41.03 -36.91 34.97
CA ASP A 4 -40.48 -36.92 33.62
C ASP A 4 -40.67 -38.32 32.99
N PRO A 5 -41.13 -38.46 31.72
CA PRO A 5 -41.31 -39.76 31.10
C PRO A 5 -39.96 -40.37 30.67
N PRO A 6 -39.84 -41.72 30.65
CA PRO A 6 -38.57 -42.37 30.32
C PRO A 6 -38.20 -42.18 28.85
N ALA A 7 -36.91 -41.89 28.63
CA ALA A 7 -36.28 -41.81 27.32
C ALA A 7 -36.48 -43.13 26.55
N ARG A 8 -36.97 -43.03 25.31
CA ARG A 8 -37.14 -44.17 24.39
C ARG A 8 -35.77 -44.76 24.02
N GLU A 9 -35.44 -45.91 24.62
CA GLU A 9 -34.46 -46.86 24.10
C GLU A 9 -34.97 -47.45 22.78
N GLY A 10 -34.62 -46.82 21.66
CA GLY A 10 -35.16 -47.28 20.38
C GLY A 10 -34.54 -46.64 19.16
N ASP A 11 -33.22 -46.38 19.15
CA ASP A 11 -32.55 -45.96 17.90
C ASP A 11 -31.05 -46.30 17.84
N LEU A 12 -30.67 -47.48 18.33
CA LEU A 12 -29.30 -48.03 18.21
C LEU A 12 -29.21 -49.22 17.22
N ARG A 13 -30.25 -49.46 16.41
CA ARG A 13 -30.16 -50.44 15.33
C ARG A 13 -29.69 -49.78 14.04
N SER A 14 -28.63 -50.35 13.47
CA SER A 14 -28.21 -50.19 12.06
C SER A 14 -27.28 -49.02 11.71
N ARG A 15 -26.14 -48.88 12.39
CA ARG A 15 -24.92 -48.51 11.66
C ARG A 15 -24.29 -49.80 11.14
N SER A 16 -24.60 -50.16 9.90
CA SER A 16 -23.92 -51.21 9.17
C SER A 16 -22.43 -50.86 9.13
N VAL A 17 -21.62 -51.57 9.93
CA VAL A 17 -20.17 -51.50 9.79
C VAL A 17 -19.84 -52.07 8.41
N PRO A 18 -19.22 -51.27 7.51
CA PRO A 18 -18.87 -51.78 6.19
C PRO A 18 -17.92 -52.97 6.36
N PRO A 19 -18.08 -54.05 5.57
CA PRO A 19 -17.19 -55.21 5.64
C PRO A 19 -15.72 -54.75 5.50
N LEU A 20 -14.80 -55.40 6.23
CA LEU A 20 -13.37 -55.00 6.29
C LEU A 20 -12.72 -54.81 4.91
N GLU A 21 -13.23 -55.49 3.88
CA GLU A 21 -12.79 -55.35 2.49
C GLU A 21 -13.18 -54.01 1.85
N THR A 22 -14.38 -53.49 2.10
CA THR A 22 -14.81 -52.19 1.56
C THR A 22 -14.06 -51.04 2.23
N ALA A 23 -13.74 -51.15 3.53
CA ALA A 23 -12.90 -50.16 4.21
C ALA A 23 -11.47 -50.09 3.63
N ARG A 24 -10.89 -51.24 3.27
CA ARG A 24 -9.56 -51.31 2.62
C ARG A 24 -9.57 -50.75 1.20
N LEU A 25 -10.60 -51.07 0.42
CA LEU A 25 -10.77 -50.56 -0.95
C LEU A 25 -10.96 -49.03 -0.96
N VAL A 26 -11.77 -48.50 -0.05
CA VAL A 26 -11.95 -47.04 0.11
C VAL A 26 -10.64 -46.38 0.53
N GLY A 27 -9.92 -46.94 1.50
CA GLY A 27 -8.62 -46.43 1.92
C GLY A 27 -7.57 -46.41 0.79
N PHE A 28 -7.55 -47.44 -0.05
CA PHE A 28 -6.68 -47.49 -1.22
C PHE A 28 -7.06 -46.44 -2.27
N ALA A 29 -8.35 -46.31 -2.59
CA ALA A 29 -8.85 -45.33 -3.55
C ALA A 29 -8.53 -43.89 -3.12
N VAL A 30 -8.70 -43.57 -1.83
CA VAL A 30 -8.34 -42.25 -1.29
C VAL A 30 -6.85 -41.98 -1.42
N ARG A 31 -5.98 -42.95 -1.07
CA ARG A 31 -4.52 -42.81 -1.21
C ARG A 31 -4.10 -42.63 -2.66
N ALA A 32 -4.67 -43.42 -3.57
CA ALA A 32 -4.41 -43.30 -4.99
C ALA A 32 -4.83 -41.92 -5.53
N GLY A 33 -6.01 -41.42 -5.12
CA GLY A 33 -6.49 -40.09 -5.48
C GLY A 33 -5.56 -38.97 -5.00
N VAL A 34 -5.09 -39.03 -3.75
CA VAL A 34 -4.13 -38.04 -3.21
C VAL A 34 -2.82 -38.06 -4.00
N ILE A 35 -2.27 -39.25 -4.26
CA ILE A 35 -1.03 -39.40 -5.04
C ILE A 35 -1.20 -38.78 -6.43
N LEU A 36 -2.35 -39.02 -7.08
CA LEU A 36 -2.64 -38.50 -8.41
C LEU A 36 -2.77 -36.96 -8.40
N CYS A 37 -3.47 -36.40 -7.40
CA CYS A 37 -3.58 -34.95 -7.24
C CYS A 37 -2.23 -34.27 -6.98
N VAL A 38 -1.43 -34.82 -6.05
CA VAL A 38 -0.11 -34.27 -5.72
C VAL A 38 0.83 -34.40 -6.91
N GLY A 39 0.82 -35.54 -7.59
CA GLY A 39 1.60 -35.78 -8.81
C GLY A 39 1.25 -34.80 -9.93
N ALA A 40 -0.04 -34.58 -10.17
CA ALA A 40 -0.52 -33.63 -11.18
C ALA A 40 -0.13 -32.18 -10.83
N ALA A 41 -0.26 -31.78 -9.56
CA ALA A 41 0.13 -30.45 -9.10
C ALA A 41 1.65 -30.22 -9.21
N ALA A 42 2.45 -31.21 -8.83
CA ALA A 42 3.91 -31.16 -8.95
C ALA A 42 4.34 -31.07 -10.42
N LEU A 43 3.73 -31.88 -11.30
CA LEU A 43 4.03 -31.84 -12.73
C LEU A 43 3.66 -30.50 -13.36
N ALA A 44 2.50 -29.94 -13.02
CA ALA A 44 2.09 -28.61 -13.46
C ALA A 44 3.05 -27.52 -12.96
N GLY A 45 3.54 -27.65 -11.73
CA GLY A 45 4.57 -26.77 -11.16
C GLY A 45 5.88 -26.82 -11.95
N VAL A 46 6.38 -28.02 -12.25
CA VAL A 46 7.62 -28.21 -13.02
C VAL A 46 7.50 -27.63 -14.43
N ILE A 47 6.39 -27.86 -15.13
CA ILE A 47 6.16 -27.35 -16.49
C ILE A 47 6.18 -25.82 -16.53
N LYS A 48 5.67 -25.16 -15.50
CA LYS A 48 5.59 -23.69 -15.44
C LYS A 48 6.77 -23.03 -14.71
N LEU A 49 7.71 -23.83 -14.22
CA LEU A 49 8.78 -23.31 -13.36
C LEU A 49 9.67 -22.34 -14.12
N ASP A 50 10.11 -22.68 -15.33
CA ASP A 50 11.00 -21.84 -16.15
C ASP A 50 10.34 -20.50 -16.52
N ASP A 51 9.07 -20.52 -16.96
CA ASP A 51 8.32 -19.30 -17.27
C ASP A 51 8.19 -18.40 -16.03
N THR A 52 7.94 -19.01 -14.88
CA THR A 52 7.80 -18.30 -13.62
C THR A 52 9.14 -17.69 -13.19
N LEU A 53 10.23 -18.45 -13.29
CA LEU A 53 11.58 -17.98 -13.02
C LEU A 53 11.95 -16.82 -13.96
N GLY A 54 11.70 -16.93 -15.26
CA GLY A 54 11.98 -15.85 -16.22
C GLY A 54 11.21 -14.55 -15.93
N VAL A 55 9.96 -14.64 -15.48
CA VAL A 55 9.20 -13.45 -15.04
C VAL A 55 9.82 -12.83 -13.79
N TYR A 56 10.19 -13.63 -12.79
CA TYR A 56 10.80 -13.12 -11.57
C TYR A 56 12.20 -12.56 -11.81
N ASP A 57 13.00 -13.19 -12.67
CA ASP A 57 14.34 -12.73 -13.01
C ASP A 57 14.28 -11.40 -13.77
N SER A 58 13.39 -11.29 -14.76
CA SER A 58 13.17 -10.00 -15.45
C SER A 58 12.63 -8.90 -14.54
N ALA A 59 11.85 -9.25 -13.51
CA ALA A 59 11.38 -8.29 -12.51
C ALA A 59 12.49 -7.92 -11.52
N ALA A 60 13.34 -8.88 -11.14
CA ALA A 60 14.49 -8.68 -10.28
C ALA A 60 15.54 -7.80 -10.97
N ASP A 61 15.87 -8.06 -12.23
CA ASP A 61 16.78 -7.24 -13.04
C ASP A 61 16.25 -5.83 -13.24
N ARG A 62 14.97 -5.70 -13.60
CA ARG A 62 14.32 -4.39 -13.68
C ARG A 62 14.41 -3.66 -12.35
N ASN A 63 14.17 -4.33 -11.23
CA ASN A 63 14.26 -3.74 -9.88
C ASN A 63 15.70 -3.45 -9.44
N ALA A 64 16.67 -4.24 -9.88
CA ALA A 64 18.08 -4.03 -9.58
C ALA A 64 18.65 -2.84 -10.36
N SER A 65 18.14 -2.59 -11.57
CA SER A 65 18.53 -1.46 -12.43
C SER A 65 18.02 -0.08 -11.97
N ILE A 66 17.11 -0.03 -10.99
CA ILE A 66 16.51 1.21 -10.46
C ILE A 66 16.94 1.46 -9.02
N GLY A 67 17.21 2.73 -8.71
CA GLY A 67 17.61 3.16 -7.38
C GLY A 67 16.53 2.88 -6.32
N PHE A 68 16.91 2.86 -5.05
CA PHE A 68 15.96 2.70 -3.93
C PHE A 68 14.84 3.75 -4.00
N ARG A 69 15.18 4.99 -4.40
CA ARG A 69 14.22 6.08 -4.54
C ARG A 69 13.22 5.81 -5.66
N GLU A 70 13.65 5.37 -6.85
CA GLU A 70 12.74 5.02 -7.94
C GLU A 70 11.85 3.81 -7.59
N ARG A 71 12.33 2.85 -6.78
CA ARG A 71 11.53 1.70 -6.31
C ARG A 71 10.49 2.07 -5.25
N ALA A 72 10.92 2.82 -4.23
CA ALA A 72 10.05 3.25 -3.15
C ALA A 72 9.03 4.30 -3.64
N HIS A 73 9.41 5.08 -4.66
CA HIS A 73 8.67 6.23 -5.14
C HIS A 73 8.75 6.38 -6.67
N PRO A 74 8.00 5.56 -7.43
CA PRO A 74 8.06 5.52 -8.90
C PRO A 74 7.50 6.77 -9.59
N GLN A 75 6.93 7.72 -8.84
CA GLN A 75 6.54 9.03 -9.37
C GLN A 75 7.44 10.12 -8.78
N PRO A 76 7.92 11.08 -9.59
CA PRO A 76 8.70 12.23 -9.11
C PRO A 76 7.88 13.17 -8.20
N VAL A 77 6.55 12.95 -8.12
CA VAL A 77 5.59 13.78 -7.38
C VAL A 77 5.35 13.21 -5.99
N VAL A 78 6.41 12.76 -5.31
CA VAL A 78 6.28 12.43 -3.90
C VAL A 78 5.84 13.70 -3.18
N ALA A 79 4.84 13.52 -2.33
CA ALA A 79 4.58 14.31 -1.15
C ALA A 79 5.90 14.61 -0.40
N GLY A 80 6.64 15.63 -0.83
CA GLY A 80 7.97 15.93 -0.30
C GLY A 80 9.11 15.40 -1.15
N SER A 81 9.42 16.11 -2.24
CA SER A 81 10.78 16.13 -2.77
C SER A 81 11.75 16.42 -1.63
N GLY A 82 12.73 15.54 -1.42
CA GLY A 82 13.75 15.74 -0.37
C GLY A 82 14.45 17.08 -0.53
N LYS A 83 14.70 17.52 -1.77
CA LYS A 83 15.24 18.85 -2.06
C LYS A 83 14.33 19.97 -1.55
N VAL A 84 13.03 19.91 -1.88
CA VAL A 84 12.07 20.93 -1.44
C VAL A 84 11.95 20.96 0.09
N LEU A 85 12.04 19.80 0.74
CA LEU A 85 12.03 19.69 2.20
C LEU A 85 13.28 20.32 2.84
N GLU A 86 14.47 20.01 2.33
CA GLU A 86 15.72 20.61 2.80
C GLU A 86 15.75 22.12 2.58
N ASP A 87 15.35 22.59 1.39
CA ASP A 87 15.23 24.01 1.09
C ASP A 87 14.21 24.68 2.03
N ALA A 88 13.09 24.03 2.32
CA ALA A 88 12.11 24.55 3.26
C ALA A 88 12.69 24.72 4.66
N ARG A 89 13.46 23.74 5.15
CA ARG A 89 14.13 23.84 6.46
C ARG A 89 15.17 24.96 6.47
N LEU A 90 15.87 25.17 5.36
CA LEU A 90 16.89 26.22 5.24
C LEU A 90 16.28 27.63 5.27
N TRP A 91 15.17 27.86 4.55
CA TRP A 91 14.61 29.20 4.37
C TRP A 91 13.54 29.58 5.40
N MET A 92 12.78 28.60 5.90
CA MET A 92 11.67 28.83 6.82
C MET A 92 12.17 28.79 8.27
N PRO A 93 11.92 29.83 9.09
CA PRO A 93 12.24 29.82 10.52
C PRO A 93 11.60 28.64 11.25
N GLU A 94 12.20 28.19 12.34
CA GLU A 94 11.72 27.04 13.12
C GLU A 94 10.35 27.26 13.77
N ASP A 95 10.05 28.49 14.18
CA ASP A 95 8.79 28.90 14.80
C ASP A 95 7.69 29.24 13.77
N ALA A 96 8.01 29.18 12.48
CA ALA A 96 7.09 29.59 11.43
C ALA A 96 5.90 28.65 11.28
N ALA A 97 4.77 29.24 10.91
CA ALA A 97 3.61 28.51 10.43
C ALA A 97 3.60 28.46 8.89
N TYR A 98 3.18 27.32 8.34
CA TYR A 98 3.03 27.13 6.90
C TYR A 98 1.66 26.53 6.56
N ARG A 99 1.19 26.79 5.35
CA ARG A 99 -0.04 26.18 4.81
C ARG A 99 0.25 25.34 3.58
N VAL A 100 -0.58 24.33 3.37
CA VAL A 100 -0.49 23.43 2.21
C VAL A 100 -1.68 23.67 1.30
N VAL A 101 -1.40 24.10 0.07
CA VAL A 101 -2.39 24.38 -0.97
C VAL A 101 -2.38 23.25 -2.00
N ARG A 102 -3.57 22.85 -2.43
CA ARG A 102 -3.76 21.83 -3.45
C ARG A 102 -4.18 22.49 -4.75
N GLY A 103 -3.39 22.30 -5.80
CA GLY A 103 -3.74 22.68 -7.16
C GLY A 103 -4.75 21.70 -7.75
N ARG A 104 -5.55 22.18 -8.72
CA ARG A 104 -6.62 21.39 -9.37
C ARG A 104 -6.13 20.05 -9.94
N ARG A 105 -4.87 19.97 -10.37
CA ARG A 105 -4.29 18.76 -10.98
C ARG A 105 -4.20 17.56 -10.03
N TYR A 106 -4.07 17.81 -8.72
CA TYR A 106 -3.90 16.75 -7.71
C TYR A 106 -4.94 16.80 -6.59
N ALA A 107 -5.94 17.69 -6.68
CA ALA A 107 -6.96 17.88 -5.64
C ALA A 107 -7.69 16.58 -5.27
N GLU A 108 -7.98 15.73 -6.25
CA GLU A 108 -8.71 14.46 -6.09
C GLU A 108 -7.79 13.24 -5.91
N THR A 109 -6.47 13.45 -5.81
CA THR A 109 -5.52 12.35 -5.63
C THR A 109 -5.20 12.15 -4.15
N GLY A 110 -5.12 10.88 -3.73
CA GLY A 110 -4.66 10.52 -2.37
C GLY A 110 -3.29 11.11 -2.03
N TYR A 111 -2.45 11.37 -3.04
CA TYR A 111 -1.13 12.00 -2.87
C TYR A 111 -1.19 13.38 -2.19
N SER A 112 -2.17 14.22 -2.55
CA SER A 112 -2.32 15.55 -1.95
C SER A 112 -2.72 15.49 -0.46
N TYR A 113 -3.41 14.42 -0.07
CA TYR A 113 -3.79 14.14 1.30
C TYR A 113 -2.57 13.70 2.12
N TRP A 114 -1.80 12.73 1.61
CA TRP A 114 -0.58 12.23 2.29
C TRP A 114 0.50 13.30 2.44
N ALA A 115 0.54 14.27 1.53
CA ALA A 115 1.55 15.31 1.57
C ALA A 115 1.48 16.23 2.78
N GLN A 116 0.28 16.47 3.30
CA GLN A 116 0.09 17.24 4.54
C GLN A 116 0.71 16.50 5.73
N TYR A 117 0.46 15.20 5.86
CA TYR A 117 1.02 14.39 6.95
C TYR A 117 2.53 14.28 6.86
N PHE A 118 3.05 14.07 5.66
CA PHE A 118 4.50 14.03 5.41
C PHE A 118 5.15 15.34 5.87
N LEU A 119 4.67 16.48 5.36
CA LEU A 119 5.26 17.78 5.70
C LEU A 119 5.17 18.05 7.21
N ASN A 120 4.05 17.72 7.85
CA ASN A 120 3.86 17.92 9.28
C ASN A 120 4.87 17.13 10.13
N GLY A 121 5.20 15.89 9.73
CA GLY A 121 6.21 15.10 10.43
C GLY A 121 7.64 15.59 10.20
N PHE A 122 7.97 15.98 8.98
CA PHE A 122 9.35 16.29 8.60
C PHE A 122 9.75 17.77 8.77
N LEU A 123 8.80 18.69 8.96
CA LEU A 123 9.08 20.10 9.16
C LEU A 123 9.07 20.56 10.62
N LEU A 124 8.85 19.64 11.57
CA LEU A 124 8.98 19.95 12.99
C LEU A 124 10.29 20.72 13.25
N PRO A 125 10.26 21.79 14.08
CA PRO A 125 9.15 22.23 14.94
C PRO A 125 8.12 23.17 14.28
N ARG A 126 8.21 23.41 12.96
CA ARG A 126 7.32 24.31 12.22
C ARG A 126 5.90 23.76 12.21
N ARG A 127 4.90 24.65 12.22
CA ARG A 127 3.49 24.24 12.38
C ARG A 127 2.71 24.36 11.09
N GLN A 128 2.04 23.28 10.70
CA GLN A 128 1.04 23.36 9.64
C GLN A 128 -0.20 24.10 10.15
N THR A 129 -0.75 24.98 9.33
CA THR A 129 -1.99 25.72 9.59
C THR A 129 -2.88 25.80 8.35
N THR A 130 -4.17 26.04 8.58
CA THR A 130 -5.15 26.34 7.53
C THR A 130 -5.34 27.85 7.33
N SER A 131 -4.74 28.70 8.18
CA SER A 131 -4.85 30.15 8.06
C SER A 131 -4.25 30.67 6.75
N GLU A 132 -5.00 31.53 6.04
CA GLU A 132 -4.52 32.21 4.84
C GLU A 132 -3.41 33.24 5.13
N GLU A 133 -3.28 33.67 6.38
CA GLU A 133 -2.24 34.59 6.83
C GLU A 133 -0.84 33.94 6.90
N ALA A 134 -0.78 32.61 6.81
CA ALA A 134 0.48 31.88 6.79
C ALA A 134 1.32 32.30 5.59
N ARG A 135 2.45 32.95 5.87
CA ARG A 135 3.34 33.48 4.83
C ARG A 135 4.04 32.36 4.05
N TRP A 136 4.28 31.21 4.66
CA TRP A 136 4.94 30.08 4.02
C TRP A 136 3.93 29.11 3.43
N VAL A 137 4.17 28.71 2.18
CA VAL A 137 3.21 27.92 1.40
C VAL A 137 3.92 26.78 0.70
N PHE A 138 3.37 25.58 0.86
CA PHE A 138 3.62 24.46 -0.04
C PHE A 138 2.43 24.34 -0.98
N CYS A 139 2.68 24.24 -2.26
CA CYS A 139 1.66 24.01 -3.26
C CYS A 139 1.94 22.69 -3.98
N PHE A 140 0.94 21.82 -4.02
CA PHE A 140 0.97 20.57 -4.78
C PHE A 140 0.19 20.73 -6.09
N GLY A 141 0.85 20.61 -7.25
CA GLY A 141 0.16 20.69 -8.54
C GLY A 141 -0.40 22.04 -8.94
N CYS A 142 0.12 23.13 -8.40
CA CYS A 142 -0.16 24.48 -8.87
C CYS A 142 1.09 25.08 -9.51
N GLY A 143 0.89 25.84 -10.59
CA GLY A 143 1.96 26.66 -11.17
C GLY A 143 2.15 27.94 -10.36
N ALA A 144 3.28 28.62 -10.56
CA ALA A 144 3.56 29.90 -9.91
C ALA A 144 2.44 30.94 -10.14
N ALA A 145 1.76 30.88 -11.29
CA ALA A 145 0.62 31.74 -11.64
C ALA A 145 -0.62 31.53 -10.75
N THR A 146 -0.81 30.34 -10.16
CA THR A 146 -2.01 30.02 -9.34
C THR A 146 -1.90 30.55 -7.91
N LEU A 147 -0.70 30.94 -7.46
CA LEU A 147 -0.42 31.35 -6.08
C LEU A 147 -0.22 32.86 -5.91
N GLY A 148 -0.47 33.65 -6.96
CA GLY A 148 -0.34 35.11 -6.92
C GLY A 148 1.10 35.58 -6.65
N ARG A 149 1.29 36.49 -5.69
CA ARG A 149 2.60 37.07 -5.32
C ARG A 149 3.45 36.12 -4.46
N LEU A 150 3.66 34.88 -4.90
CA LEU A 150 4.53 33.94 -4.18
C LEU A 150 5.99 34.11 -4.64
N ARG A 151 6.91 34.35 -3.70
CA ARG A 151 8.34 34.16 -3.93
C ARG A 151 8.65 32.67 -3.80
N VAL A 152 8.90 32.01 -4.91
CA VAL A 152 9.31 30.60 -4.95
C VAL A 152 10.76 30.48 -4.49
N PHE A 153 11.01 29.55 -3.56
CA PHE A 153 12.36 29.21 -3.07
C PHE A 153 12.83 27.87 -3.60
N SER A 154 11.90 26.92 -3.79
CA SER A 154 12.22 25.61 -4.34
C SER A 154 11.02 25.01 -5.07
N GLY A 155 11.29 24.11 -6.00
CA GLY A 155 10.29 23.36 -6.72
C GLY A 155 10.90 22.19 -7.48
N GLU A 156 10.10 21.16 -7.72
CA GLU A 156 10.43 20.03 -8.58
C GLU A 156 9.31 19.84 -9.62
N GLY A 157 9.54 20.41 -10.81
CA GLY A 157 8.57 20.40 -11.92
C GLY A 157 7.17 20.86 -11.50
N ASP A 158 6.14 20.14 -11.96
CA ASP A 158 4.73 20.40 -11.65
C ASP A 158 4.25 19.78 -10.31
N GLY A 159 5.16 19.20 -9.51
CA GLY A 159 4.79 18.32 -8.40
C GLY A 159 4.55 19.04 -7.07
N LEU A 160 5.58 19.71 -6.56
CA LEU A 160 5.56 20.45 -5.29
C LEU A 160 6.40 21.73 -5.40
N VAL A 161 5.81 22.86 -5.03
CA VAL A 161 6.45 24.17 -4.98
C VAL A 161 6.44 24.69 -3.55
N PHE A 162 7.58 25.18 -3.07
CA PHE A 162 7.73 25.85 -1.79
C PHE A 162 8.05 27.33 -1.98
N GLY A 163 7.33 28.18 -1.27
CA GLY A 163 7.48 29.63 -1.38
C GLY A 163 7.00 30.40 -0.16
N LYS A 164 7.21 31.72 -0.22
CA LYS A 164 6.67 32.69 0.74
C LYS A 164 5.84 33.75 0.03
N VAL A 165 4.65 34.04 0.55
CA VAL A 165 3.79 35.12 0.04
C VAL A 165 4.51 36.45 0.27
N ARG A 166 4.67 37.24 -0.80
CA ARG A 166 5.14 38.63 -0.71
C ARG A 166 3.96 39.49 -0.26
N SER A 167 4.17 40.20 0.84
CA SER A 167 3.36 41.36 1.27
C SER A 167 3.34 42.43 0.18
#